data_AF-A0A7W3JUS8-F1
#
_entry.id   AF-A0A7W3JUS8-F1
#
_cell.length_a   1.000
_cell.length_b   1.000
_cell.length_c   1.000
_cell.angle_alpha   90.00
_cell.angle_beta   90.00
_cell.angle_gamma   90.00
#
_symmetry.space_group_name_H-M   'P 1'
#
loop_
_entity.id
_entity.type
_entity.pdbx_description
1 polymer ?
#
loop_
_entity_poly.entity_id
_entity_poly.type
_entity_poly.pdbx_seq_one_letter_code
_entity_poly.pdbx_strand_id
1 'polypeptide(L)' 'MFAQEAMKLRANRPGRDTRDIRLLFSLCHISTLEGAEDLYEEFYPGDVLTQRAVSIVTAILADGPPDAPDVPEPLAL' A
#
# COMPACT_ATOMS: atom_id res chain seq x y z
N MET A 1 -1.16 7.68 -11.48
CA MET A 1 -0.11 6.76 -11.98
C MET A 1 0.24 5.74 -10.87
N PHE A 2 -0.72 4.91 -10.40
CA PHE A 2 -0.51 3.90 -9.34
C PHE A 2 -1.37 2.62 -9.50
N ALA A 3 -2.07 2.45 -10.62
CA ALA A 3 -3.02 1.33 -10.81
C ALA A 3 -2.38 -0.07 -10.66
N GLN A 4 -1.07 -0.20 -10.94
CA GLN A 4 -0.33 -1.45 -10.77
C GLN A 4 -0.09 -1.82 -9.30
N GLU A 5 -0.05 -0.84 -8.38
CA GLU A 5 0.17 -1.06 -6.94
C GLU A 5 -1.14 -1.41 -6.23
N ALA A 6 -2.27 -0.84 -6.64
CA ALA A 6 -3.60 -1.24 -6.15
C ALA A 6 -3.91 -2.73 -6.41
N MET A 7 -3.39 -3.30 -7.51
CA MET A 7 -3.49 -4.76 -7.77
C MET A 7 -2.77 -5.62 -6.73
N LYS A 8 -1.72 -5.11 -6.06
CA LYS A 8 -0.99 -5.86 -5.03
C LYS A 8 -1.76 -5.91 -3.71
N LEU A 9 -2.45 -4.81 -3.36
CA LEU A 9 -3.46 -4.79 -2.30
C LEU A 9 -4.60 -5.79 -2.55
N ARG A 10 -4.94 -6.05 -3.81
CA ARG A 10 -5.91 -7.08 -4.17
C ARG A 10 -5.31 -8.50 -4.11
N ALA A 11 -4.07 -8.68 -4.55
CA ALA A 11 -3.40 -9.97 -4.67
C ALA A 11 -2.99 -10.59 -3.32
N ASN A 12 -2.62 -9.78 -2.32
CA ASN A 12 -2.42 -10.20 -0.92
C ASN A 12 -1.53 -11.45 -0.73
N ARG A 13 -0.40 -11.51 -1.44
CA ARG A 13 0.58 -12.59 -1.33
C ARG A 13 1.52 -12.29 -0.16
N PRO A 14 1.50 -13.10 0.92
CA PRO A 14 2.34 -12.88 2.10
C PRO A 14 3.82 -12.85 1.70
N GLY A 15 4.57 -11.90 2.25
CA GLY A 15 5.99 -11.70 1.98
C GLY A 15 6.28 -10.91 0.70
N ARG A 16 5.74 -11.34 -0.45
CA ARG A 16 5.99 -10.67 -1.73
C ARG A 16 5.38 -9.27 -1.79
N ASP A 17 4.10 -9.15 -1.41
CA ASP A 17 3.37 -7.89 -1.60
C ASP A 17 3.54 -6.96 -0.39
N THR A 18 4.04 -7.46 0.74
CA THR A 18 4.21 -6.69 2.00
C THR A 18 5.12 -5.48 1.83
N ARG A 19 6.28 -5.65 1.18
CA ARG A 19 7.23 -4.55 0.93
C ARG A 19 6.62 -3.49 0.01
N ASP A 20 5.93 -3.92 -1.03
CA ASP A 20 5.35 -3.04 -2.02
C ASP A 20 4.15 -2.26 -1.44
N ILE A 21 3.32 -2.91 -0.62
CA ILE A 21 2.21 -2.25 0.10
C ILE A 21 2.77 -1.21 1.08
N ARG A 22 3.85 -1.52 1.81
CA ARG A 22 4.56 -0.54 2.65
C ARG A 22 5.02 0.66 1.82
N LEU A 23 5.69 0.42 0.70
CA LEU A 23 6.17 1.49 -0.17
C LEU A 23 5.03 2.37 -0.69
N LEU A 24 3.93 1.76 -1.13
CA LEU A 24 2.73 2.47 -1.57
C LEU A 24 2.18 3.36 -0.46
N PHE A 25 2.04 2.84 0.76
CA PHE A 25 1.54 3.61 1.89
C PHE A 25 2.45 4.80 2.22
N SER A 26 3.77 4.61 2.14
CA SER A 26 4.76 5.68 2.32
C SER A 26 4.57 6.80 1.28
N LEU A 27 4.47 6.43 0.00
CA LEU A 27 4.28 7.37 -1.11
C LEU A 27 2.93 8.09 -1.09
N CYS A 28 1.89 7.41 -0.62
CA CYS A 28 0.52 7.95 -0.52
C CYS A 28 0.22 8.56 0.86
N HIS A 29 1.18 8.60 1.78
CA HIS A 29 1.00 9.05 3.17
C HIS A 29 -0.17 8.34 3.92
N ILE A 30 -0.38 7.06 3.65
CA ILE A 30 -1.41 6.25 4.29
C ILE A 30 -0.87 5.67 5.59
N SER A 31 -1.60 5.91 6.68
CA SER A 31 -1.25 5.44 8.03
C SER A 31 -2.43 4.80 8.77
N THR A 32 -3.56 4.64 8.10
CA THR A 32 -4.80 4.07 8.67
C THR A 32 -5.38 3.01 7.74
N LEU A 33 -6.16 2.09 8.30
CA LEU A 33 -6.90 1.10 7.50
C LEU A 33 -7.91 1.78 6.57
N GLU A 34 -8.63 2.78 7.09
CA GLU A 34 -9.60 3.59 6.32
C GLU A 34 -8.93 4.24 5.10
N GLY A 35 -7.76 4.86 5.26
CA GLY A 35 -7.05 5.45 4.11
C GLY A 35 -6.57 4.42 3.08
N ALA A 36 -6.34 3.17 3.50
CA ALA A 36 -6.02 2.08 2.58
C ALA A 36 -7.29 1.58 1.83
N GLU A 37 -8.45 1.60 2.49
CA GLU A 37 -9.75 1.30 1.88
C GLU A 37 -10.16 2.39 0.89
N ASP A 38 -10.01 3.66 1.25
CA ASP A 38 -10.27 4.80 0.36
C ASP A 38 -9.41 4.72 -0.91
N LEU A 39 -8.09 4.48 -0.74
CA LEU A 39 -7.20 4.28 -1.88
C LEU A 39 -7.64 3.09 -2.74
N TYR A 40 -8.09 1.99 -2.12
CA TYR A 40 -8.57 0.83 -2.87
C TYR A 40 -9.82 1.16 -3.69
N GLU A 41 -10.80 1.86 -3.09
CA GLU A 41 -12.05 2.23 -3.74
C GLU A 41 -11.84 3.21 -4.91
N GLU A 42 -10.84 4.11 -4.84
CA GLU A 42 -10.44 4.97 -5.96
C GLU A 42 -10.09 4.19 -7.23
N PHE A 43 -9.49 2.99 -7.08
CA PHE A 43 -9.11 2.13 -8.21
C PHE A 43 -10.13 1.02 -8.50
N TYR A 44 -10.94 0.62 -7.52
CA TYR A 44 -11.97 -0.41 -7.63
C TYR A 44 -13.31 0.07 -7.04
N PRO A 45 -14.05 0.97 -7.73
CA PRO A 45 -15.28 1.53 -7.21
C PRO A 45 -16.34 0.46 -6.90
N GLY A 46 -16.89 0.49 -5.69
CA GLY A 46 -17.90 -0.47 -5.22
C GLY A 46 -17.37 -1.86 -4.85
N ASP A 47 -16.05 -2.05 -4.86
CA ASP A 47 -15.40 -3.23 -4.29
C ASP A 47 -14.80 -2.90 -2.92
N VAL A 48 -14.56 -3.93 -2.10
CA VAL A 48 -14.00 -3.77 -0.75
C VAL A 48 -12.79 -4.69 -0.56
N LEU A 49 -11.91 -4.29 0.35
CA LEU A 49 -10.80 -5.15 0.76
C LEU A 49 -11.34 -6.47 1.32
N THR A 50 -10.80 -7.59 0.83
CA THR A 50 -11.12 -8.90 1.40
C THR A 50 -10.64 -8.98 2.85
N GLN A 51 -11.26 -9.82 3.69
CA GLN A 51 -10.83 -9.99 5.09
C GLN A 51 -9.34 -10.34 5.23
N ARG A 52 -8.79 -11.11 4.27
CA ARG A 52 -7.36 -11.40 4.21
C ARG A 52 -6.51 -10.16 3.94
N ALA A 53 -6.96 -9.28 3.03
CA ALA A 53 -6.30 -8.02 2.74
C ALA A 53 -6.27 -7.12 3.97
N VAL A 54 -7.41 -6.99 4.64
CA VAL A 54 -7.55 -6.23 5.89
C VAL A 54 -6.56 -6.73 6.94
N SER A 55 -6.42 -8.06 7.12
CA SER A 55 -5.46 -8.62 8.07
C SER A 55 -4.01 -8.28 7.73
N ILE A 56 -3.62 -8.28 6.45
CA ILE A 56 -2.26 -7.93 6.02
C ILE A 56 -2.01 -6.43 6.18
N VAL A 57 -2.94 -5.58 5.76
CA VAL A 57 -2.85 -4.12 5.91
C VAL A 57 -2.75 -3.74 7.39
N THR A 58 -3.60 -4.33 8.24
CA THR A 58 -3.57 -4.11 9.68
C THR A 58 -2.23 -4.51 10.28
N ALA A 59 -1.67 -5.66 9.87
CA ALA A 59 -0.35 -6.09 10.33
C ALA A 59 0.77 -5.14 9.88
N ILE A 60 0.72 -4.65 8.63
CA ILE A 60 1.69 -3.68 8.10
C ILE A 60 1.64 -2.37 8.88
N LEU A 61 0.44 -1.85 9.13
CA LEU A 61 0.24 -0.60 9.88
C LEU A 61 0.68 -0.72 11.34
N ALA A 62 0.51 -1.90 11.94
CA ALA A 62 0.94 -2.19 13.32
C ALA A 62 2.47 -2.31 13.45
N ASP A 63 3.17 -2.66 12.37
CA ASP A 63 4.63 -2.87 12.31
C ASP A 63 5.43 -1.55 12.23
N GLY A 64 4.76 -0.41 12.39
CA GLY A 64 5.36 0.93 12.36
C GLY A 64 5.30 1.60 10.99
N PRO A 65 5.73 2.87 10.89
CA PRO A 65 5.63 3.61 9.65
C PRO A 65 6.39 2.90 8.52
N PRO A 66 5.85 2.89 7.29
CA PRO A 66 6.59 2.35 6.17
C PRO A 66 7.86 3.18 5.92
N ASP A 67 8.97 2.51 5.61
CA ASP A 67 10.22 3.19 5.31
C ASP A 67 10.02 4.17 4.16
N ALA A 68 10.65 5.35 4.26
CA ALA A 68 10.69 6.27 3.15
C ALA A 68 11.39 5.57 1.96
N PRO A 69 10.90 5.73 0.72
CA PRO A 69 11.65 5.27 -0.44
C PRO A 69 13.05 5.91 -0.41
N ASP A 70 14.10 5.13 -0.68
CA ASP A 70 15.37 5.69 -1.13
C ASP A 70 15.10 6.34 -2.49
N VAL A 71 14.75 7.63 -2.48
CA VAL A 71 14.66 8.41 -3.70
C VAL A 71 16.09 8.62 -4.16
N PRO A 72 16.51 8.11 -5.34
CA PRO A 72 17.84 8.40 -5.84
C PRO A 72 17.98 9.92 -5.96
N GLU A 73 19.05 10.47 -5.38
CA GLU A 73 19.35 11.89 -5.50
C GLU A 73 19.31 12.27 -6.99
N PRO A 74 18.70 13.42 -7.36
CA PRO A 74 18.64 13.85 -8.75
C PRO A 74 20.04 13.83 -9.34
N LEU A 75 20.22 13.19 -10.50
CA LEU A 75 21.44 13.29 -11.28
C LEU A 75 21.75 14.79 -11.47
N ALA A 76 22.79 15.27 -10.82
CA ALA A 76 23.33 16.60 -11.09
C ALA A 76 23.81 16.58 -12.56
N LEU A 77 23.07 17.30 -13.42
CA LEU A 77 23.41 17.51 -14.82
C LEU A 77 24.69 18.34 -14.97
#